data_AF-A0A3D9RMV7-F1
#
_entry.id   AF-A0A3D9RMV7-F1
#
_cell.length_a   1.000
_cell.length_b   1.000
_cell.length_c   1.000
_cell.angle_alpha   90.00
_cell.angle_beta   90.00
_cell.angle_gamma   90.00
#
_symmetry.space_group_name_H-M   'P 1'
#
loop_
_entity.id
_entity.type
_entity.pdbx_description
1 polymer ?
#
loop_
_entity_poly.entity_id
_entity_poly.type
_entity_poly.pdbx_seq_one_letter_code
_entity_poly.pdbx_strand_id
1 'polypeptide(L)'
;MASIKSRIELFDYTPVKPEMDFRCGANRFSDNVWDFNGFVPIEHLRGKKLMLDFEFAIHKPRMLKTIKWFMHHELTTGSFQTAKRSLDGIIRFVKYTNEFCPDIESFSEVNRYFLEKYFTYALNARSETNPGNRLSITSIKKIALAIKDLLLVGNVKQWDVPDNVKFVMPLYKDKIIENKNLKVNKAVEEQKFKEKLGDEQIIDRIIEIALNDLDKQENVIAASAVVIMSQLGLRISELLIIRSALIEEFNGQKQFSYVTAKLNHEPVRVYKPANELVVEAVRALEAYTKSFQSEWDGPSYLYLHKRVEKAKVDRVSHGNFNKSFIRPWIEKHHIKDSNNNSIDFTAHTFRHAFATYALKGGASIEVISRIMNHKSIRGTTHYSHVIENEVKQNFAKILHEGAIISGKKALQIKEKLKLQNPFKGKTIDQVDKVRRAMKIQILSHGLCLHHPMRNEPCTGDGVCLGCQNFLTTPEYLGVHKGRLEKIQRELSAAPPNGPYESKLKTMESYLIGVINDLVTQMKHSGQVDRSEYVDVVSVWGSGM
;
A
#
# COMPACT_ATOMS: atom_id res chain seq x y z
N MET A 1 -21.66 -7.95 -25.27
CA MET A 1 -22.32 -8.51 -24.08
C MET A 1 -21.46 -9.64 -23.53
N ALA A 2 -20.64 -9.37 -22.52
CA ALA A 2 -19.85 -10.42 -21.87
C ALA A 2 -20.79 -11.24 -20.98
N SER A 3 -21.03 -12.50 -21.38
CA SER A 3 -21.73 -13.50 -20.58
C SER A 3 -21.20 -13.46 -19.14
N ILE A 4 -22.10 -13.20 -18.20
CA ILE A 4 -21.88 -13.44 -16.78
C ILE A 4 -21.70 -14.95 -16.67
N LYS A 5 -20.46 -15.44 -16.77
CA LYS A 5 -20.15 -16.81 -16.38
C LYS A 5 -20.59 -16.92 -14.92
N SER A 6 -21.67 -17.66 -14.69
CA SER A 6 -22.07 -18.08 -13.36
C SER A 6 -20.82 -18.62 -12.66
N ARG A 7 -20.52 -18.10 -11.46
CA ARG A 7 -19.41 -18.64 -10.67
C ARG A 7 -19.76 -20.09 -10.38
N ILE A 8 -19.08 -21.01 -11.05
CA ILE A 8 -19.18 -22.42 -10.73
C ILE A 8 -18.65 -22.55 -9.31
N GLU A 9 -19.49 -23.05 -8.40
CA GLU A 9 -19.10 -23.26 -7.02
C GLU A 9 -17.88 -24.20 -6.96
N LEU A 10 -16.93 -23.89 -6.08
CA LEU A 10 -15.71 -24.71 -5.92
C LEU A 10 -16.05 -26.12 -5.43
N PHE A 11 -17.14 -26.25 -4.69
CA PHE A 11 -17.64 -27.49 -4.11
C PHE A 11 -19.15 -27.59 -4.30
N ASP A 12 -19.68 -28.81 -4.37
CA ASP A 12 -21.13 -29.08 -4.31
C ASP A 12 -21.55 -29.74 -2.98
N TYR A 13 -20.70 -29.61 -1.95
CA TYR A 13 -20.96 -30.12 -0.61
C TYR A 13 -22.18 -29.45 0.03
N THR A 14 -23.16 -30.25 0.43
CA THR A 14 -24.34 -29.79 1.17
C THR A 14 -24.33 -30.32 2.60
N PRO A 15 -24.28 -29.45 3.63
CA PRO A 15 -24.34 -29.89 5.04
C PRO A 15 -25.64 -30.64 5.39
N VAL A 16 -26.70 -30.43 4.60
CA VAL A 16 -28.03 -31.02 4.79
C VAL A 16 -28.09 -32.48 4.31
N LYS A 17 -27.22 -32.87 3.37
CA LYS A 17 -27.06 -34.25 2.88
C LYS A 17 -25.56 -34.54 2.80
N PRO A 18 -24.92 -34.91 3.92
CA PRO A 18 -23.47 -35.04 3.99
C PRO A 18 -23.01 -36.26 3.20
N GLU A 19 -22.77 -36.08 1.91
CA GLU A 19 -21.96 -37.01 1.13
C GLU A 19 -20.49 -36.80 1.48
N MET A 20 -19.81 -37.88 1.86
CA MET A 20 -18.39 -37.84 2.22
C MET A 20 -17.49 -37.62 1.00
N ASP A 21 -18.00 -37.88 -0.21
CA ASP A 21 -17.25 -37.76 -1.45
C ASP A 21 -17.89 -36.81 -2.49
N PHE A 22 -17.90 -35.54 -2.13
CA PHE A 22 -18.44 -34.44 -2.95
C PHE A 22 -17.41 -33.92 -3.97
N ARG A 23 -17.86 -33.16 -4.96
CA ARG A 23 -17.01 -32.54 -5.98
C ARG A 23 -16.15 -31.44 -5.37
N CYS A 24 -14.86 -31.46 -5.72
CA CYS A 24 -13.86 -30.45 -5.42
C CYS A 24 -13.23 -29.97 -6.74
N GLY A 25 -13.75 -28.88 -7.31
CA GLY A 25 -13.36 -28.44 -8.66
C GLY A 25 -13.71 -29.48 -9.72
N ALA A 26 -12.73 -29.95 -10.48
CA ALA A 26 -12.87 -31.02 -11.47
C ALA A 26 -12.72 -32.44 -10.87
N ASN A 27 -12.50 -32.54 -9.55
CA ASN A 27 -12.18 -33.78 -8.85
C ASN A 27 -13.21 -34.10 -7.77
N ARG A 28 -13.01 -35.20 -7.05
CA ARG A 28 -13.76 -35.62 -5.86
C ARG A 28 -12.95 -35.43 -4.59
N PHE A 29 -13.61 -35.31 -3.44
CA PHE A 29 -12.94 -35.14 -2.14
C PHE A 29 -11.98 -36.31 -1.84
N SER A 30 -12.31 -37.52 -2.28
CA SER A 30 -11.49 -38.73 -2.17
C SER A 30 -10.19 -38.67 -2.99
N ASP A 31 -10.16 -37.92 -4.10
CA ASP A 31 -8.99 -37.80 -4.98
C ASP A 31 -7.79 -37.14 -4.28
N ASN A 32 -6.57 -37.58 -4.60
CA ASN A 32 -5.34 -37.02 -4.02
C ASN A 32 -4.91 -35.70 -4.68
N VAL A 33 -5.55 -35.32 -5.78
CA VAL A 33 -5.27 -34.08 -6.49
C VAL A 33 -6.60 -33.41 -6.78
N TRP A 34 -6.73 -32.13 -6.39
CA TRP A 34 -7.89 -31.31 -6.71
C TRP A 34 -7.51 -30.22 -7.71
N ASP A 35 -8.11 -30.26 -8.90
CA ASP A 35 -7.93 -29.28 -9.96
C ASP A 35 -9.07 -28.25 -9.98
N PHE A 36 -8.73 -26.98 -9.79
CA PHE A 36 -9.67 -25.85 -9.82
C PHE A 36 -9.53 -24.97 -11.07
N ASN A 37 -8.83 -25.43 -12.12
CA ASN A 37 -8.80 -24.76 -13.41
C ASN A 37 -10.23 -24.65 -13.97
N GLY A 38 -10.65 -23.43 -14.33
CA GLY A 38 -12.02 -23.15 -14.79
C GLY A 38 -13.04 -22.82 -13.69
N PHE A 39 -12.73 -23.16 -12.43
CA PHE A 39 -13.58 -22.85 -11.27
C PHE A 39 -13.15 -21.56 -10.56
N VAL A 40 -11.84 -21.30 -10.51
CA VAL A 40 -11.28 -20.08 -9.91
C VAL A 40 -11.10 -19.00 -11.00
N PRO A 41 -11.86 -17.89 -10.98
CA PRO A 41 -11.85 -16.88 -12.06
C PRO A 41 -10.67 -15.91 -11.92
N ILE A 42 -9.45 -16.43 -11.75
CA ILE A 42 -8.24 -15.62 -11.63
C ILE A 42 -7.42 -15.75 -12.91
N GLU A 43 -7.53 -14.76 -13.79
CA GLU A 43 -6.99 -14.78 -15.16
C GLU A 43 -5.46 -14.96 -15.27
N HIS A 44 -4.72 -14.82 -14.17
CA HIS A 44 -3.26 -14.99 -14.13
C HIS A 44 -2.79 -16.29 -13.47
N LEU A 45 -3.72 -17.13 -13.01
CA LEU A 45 -3.43 -18.44 -12.45
C LEU A 45 -4.01 -19.50 -13.38
N ARG A 46 -3.18 -20.45 -13.81
CA ARG A 46 -3.55 -21.57 -14.68
C ARG A 46 -2.66 -22.79 -14.39
N GLY A 47 -3.11 -23.97 -14.80
CA GLY A 47 -2.39 -25.24 -14.69
C GLY A 47 -2.12 -25.60 -13.23
N LYS A 48 -0.92 -26.14 -12.94
CA LYS A 48 -0.46 -26.53 -11.59
C LYS A 48 -0.60 -25.44 -10.51
N LYS A 49 -0.74 -24.17 -10.90
CA LYS A 49 -0.96 -23.08 -9.93
C LYS A 49 -2.33 -23.16 -9.26
N LEU A 50 -3.33 -23.75 -9.94
CA LEU A 50 -4.71 -23.93 -9.47
C LEU A 50 -5.01 -25.37 -9.01
N MET A 51 -3.98 -26.16 -8.76
CA MET A 51 -4.12 -27.52 -8.23
C MET A 51 -3.66 -27.58 -6.77
N LEU A 52 -4.34 -28.40 -5.97
CA LEU A 52 -3.90 -28.84 -4.65
C LEU A 52 -3.54 -30.32 -4.73
N ASP A 53 -2.33 -30.66 -4.29
CA ASP A 53 -1.75 -32.00 -4.36
C ASP A 53 -1.51 -32.51 -2.94
N PHE A 54 -2.08 -33.68 -2.64
CA PHE A 54 -2.07 -34.30 -1.32
C PHE A 54 -1.21 -35.58 -1.26
N GLU A 55 -0.48 -35.91 -2.32
CA GLU A 55 0.35 -37.13 -2.40
C GLU A 55 1.36 -37.23 -1.24
N PHE A 56 1.83 -36.08 -0.72
CA PHE A 56 2.78 -35.98 0.38
C PHE A 56 2.30 -36.57 1.73
N ALA A 57 1.02 -36.89 1.88
CA ALA A 57 0.43 -37.37 3.13
C ALA A 57 -0.35 -38.70 2.99
N ILE A 58 -0.27 -39.38 1.83
CA ILE A 58 -1.03 -40.63 1.58
C ILE A 58 -0.67 -41.73 2.59
N HIS A 59 0.59 -41.81 2.98
CA HIS A 59 1.06 -42.77 3.98
C HIS A 59 0.53 -42.49 5.40
N LYS A 60 -0.12 -41.34 5.65
CA LYS A 60 -0.76 -40.97 6.91
C LYS A 60 -2.26 -40.66 6.70
N PRO A 61 -3.12 -41.68 6.50
CA PRO A 61 -4.50 -41.49 6.05
C PRO A 61 -5.36 -40.67 7.02
N ARG A 62 -5.11 -40.76 8.33
CA ARG A 62 -5.80 -39.96 9.35
C ARG A 62 -5.47 -38.47 9.23
N MET A 63 -4.18 -38.13 9.11
CA MET A 63 -3.76 -36.76 8.83
C MET A 63 -4.32 -36.26 7.48
N LEU A 64 -4.22 -37.05 6.42
CA LEU A 64 -4.68 -36.69 5.08
C LEU A 64 -6.16 -36.26 5.08
N LYS A 65 -7.03 -37.01 5.77
CA LYS A 65 -8.45 -36.67 5.90
C LYS A 65 -8.66 -35.30 6.54
N THR A 66 -7.95 -35.01 7.63
CA THR A 66 -8.00 -33.69 8.32
C THR A 66 -7.45 -32.56 7.45
N ILE A 67 -6.38 -32.81 6.69
CA ILE A 67 -5.79 -31.84 5.75
C ILE A 67 -6.80 -31.45 4.67
N LYS A 68 -7.48 -32.43 4.07
CA LYS A 68 -8.49 -32.19 3.04
C LYS A 68 -9.66 -31.37 3.57
N TRP A 69 -10.17 -31.70 4.76
CA TRP A 69 -11.22 -30.89 5.41
C TRP A 69 -10.78 -29.46 5.71
N PHE A 70 -9.54 -29.27 6.16
CA PHE A 70 -8.99 -27.94 6.37
C PHE A 70 -8.82 -27.16 5.05
N MET A 71 -8.39 -27.81 3.96
CA MET A 71 -8.33 -27.16 2.64
C MET A 71 -9.70 -26.77 2.12
N HIS A 72 -10.72 -27.60 2.33
CA HIS A 72 -12.11 -27.25 2.03
C HIS A 72 -12.54 -25.99 2.82
N HIS A 73 -12.20 -25.90 4.11
CA HIS A 73 -12.47 -24.70 4.92
C HIS A 73 -11.74 -23.46 4.40
N GLU A 74 -10.45 -23.55 4.10
CA GLU A 74 -9.66 -22.43 3.59
C GLU A 74 -10.16 -21.94 2.23
N LEU A 75 -10.62 -22.84 1.37
CA LEU A 75 -11.16 -22.51 0.04
C LEU A 75 -12.57 -21.93 0.09
N THR A 76 -13.36 -22.26 1.13
CA THR A 76 -14.72 -21.71 1.32
C THR A 76 -14.72 -20.38 2.06
N THR A 77 -13.76 -20.15 2.96
CA THR A 77 -13.69 -18.93 3.79
C THR A 77 -12.66 -17.91 3.33
N GLY A 78 -11.68 -18.33 2.53
CA GLY A 78 -10.55 -17.52 2.08
C GLY A 78 -10.40 -17.44 0.56
N SER A 79 -9.26 -16.91 0.14
CA SER A 79 -8.87 -16.94 -1.28
C SER A 79 -8.07 -18.20 -1.60
N PHE A 80 -8.11 -18.64 -2.85
CA PHE A 80 -7.32 -19.79 -3.33
C PHE A 80 -5.83 -19.71 -2.95
N GLN A 81 -5.23 -18.52 -3.09
CA GLN A 81 -3.84 -18.27 -2.69
C GLN A 81 -3.58 -18.46 -1.18
N THR A 82 -4.59 -18.21 -0.34
CA THR A 82 -4.48 -18.41 1.11
C THR A 82 -4.47 -19.89 1.40
N ALA A 83 -5.42 -20.66 0.85
CA ALA A 83 -5.45 -22.12 0.95
C ALA A 83 -4.12 -22.75 0.50
N LYS A 84 -3.56 -22.31 -0.63
CA LYS A 84 -2.28 -22.81 -1.13
C LYS A 84 -1.12 -22.57 -0.15
N ARG A 85 -1.05 -21.37 0.45
CA ARG A 85 -0.03 -21.04 1.46
C ARG A 85 -0.20 -21.85 2.73
N SER A 86 -1.45 -22.12 3.11
CA SER A 86 -1.79 -22.97 4.26
C SER A 86 -1.34 -24.41 3.98
N LEU A 87 -1.57 -24.93 2.77
CA LEU A 87 -1.08 -26.23 2.33
C LEU A 87 0.46 -26.31 2.36
N ASP A 88 1.17 -25.29 1.86
CA ASP A 88 2.64 -25.24 1.92
C ASP A 88 3.15 -25.36 3.37
N GLY A 89 2.45 -24.74 4.33
CA GLY A 89 2.77 -24.87 5.76
C GLY A 89 2.54 -26.28 6.30
N ILE A 90 1.46 -26.92 5.88
CA ILE A 90 1.09 -28.29 6.26
C ILE A 90 2.07 -29.31 5.68
N ILE A 91 2.45 -29.17 4.41
CA ILE A 91 3.47 -30.02 3.77
C ILE A 91 4.74 -30.00 4.62
N ARG A 92 5.15 -28.83 5.09
CA ARG A 92 6.35 -28.69 5.92
C ARG A 92 6.18 -29.33 7.31
N PHE A 93 4.98 -29.29 7.87
CA PHE A 93 4.67 -29.99 9.12
C PHE A 93 4.70 -31.51 8.95
N VAL A 94 4.11 -32.04 7.88
CA VAL A 94 4.13 -33.48 7.59
C VAL A 94 5.55 -33.98 7.30
N LYS A 95 6.38 -33.18 6.61
CA LYS A 95 7.81 -33.49 6.46
C LYS A 95 8.51 -33.57 7.82
N TYR A 96 8.24 -32.62 8.72
CA TYR A 96 8.79 -32.65 10.08
C TYR A 96 8.33 -33.87 10.89
N THR A 97 7.04 -34.24 10.82
CA THR A 97 6.55 -35.45 11.51
C THR A 97 7.25 -36.68 10.96
N ASN A 98 7.36 -36.83 9.64
CA ASN A 98 8.02 -37.99 9.02
C ASN A 98 9.50 -38.11 9.41
N GLU A 99 10.21 -36.99 9.54
CA GLU A 99 11.64 -36.96 9.84
C GLU A 99 11.94 -37.18 11.33
N PHE A 100 11.16 -36.55 12.23
CA PHE A 100 11.51 -36.50 13.66
C PHE A 100 10.58 -37.31 14.57
N CYS A 101 9.34 -37.57 14.14
CA CYS A 101 8.33 -38.27 14.94
C CYS A 101 7.42 -39.13 14.04
N PRO A 102 7.97 -40.16 13.37
CA PRO A 102 7.25 -40.93 12.35
C PRO A 102 6.02 -41.65 12.90
N ASP A 103 5.99 -41.96 14.20
CA ASP A 103 4.88 -42.65 14.87
C ASP A 103 3.60 -41.81 14.97
N ILE A 104 3.69 -40.48 14.79
CA ILE A 104 2.51 -39.60 14.79
C ILE A 104 1.74 -39.81 13.49
N GLU A 105 0.58 -40.45 13.57
CA GLU A 105 -0.27 -40.79 12.43
C GLU A 105 -1.48 -39.86 12.29
N SER A 106 -1.76 -39.06 13.31
CA SER A 106 -2.91 -38.14 13.38
C SER A 106 -2.55 -36.79 14.01
N PHE A 107 -3.29 -35.74 13.63
CA PHE A 107 -3.20 -34.46 14.35
C PHE A 107 -3.73 -34.56 15.77
N SER A 108 -4.59 -35.54 16.11
CA SER A 108 -5.08 -35.76 17.48
C SER A 108 -3.97 -36.05 18.49
N GLU A 109 -2.83 -36.56 18.02
CA GLU A 109 -1.66 -36.88 18.83
C GLU A 109 -0.75 -35.66 19.08
N VAL A 110 -1.05 -34.51 18.46
CA VAL A 110 -0.27 -33.28 18.63
C VAL A 110 -0.52 -32.69 20.03
N ASN A 111 0.44 -32.92 20.92
CA ASN A 111 0.42 -32.32 22.25
C ASN A 111 1.23 -31.00 22.31
N ARG A 112 1.19 -30.35 23.48
CA ARG A 112 1.91 -29.09 23.73
C ARG A 112 3.41 -29.19 23.43
N TYR A 113 4.05 -30.27 23.90
CA TYR A 113 5.49 -30.46 23.74
C TYR A 113 5.86 -30.61 22.26
N PHE A 114 5.12 -31.43 21.52
CA PHE A 114 5.33 -31.62 20.10
C PHE A 114 5.18 -30.31 19.31
N LEU A 115 4.09 -29.57 19.54
CA LEU A 115 3.86 -28.30 18.84
C LEU A 115 4.96 -27.27 19.14
N GLU A 116 5.45 -27.23 20.38
CA GLU A 116 6.57 -26.38 20.77
C GLU A 116 7.86 -26.72 20.02
N LYS A 117 8.17 -28.02 19.87
CA LYS A 117 9.33 -28.49 19.10
C LYS A 117 9.18 -28.15 17.62
N TYR A 118 8.01 -28.34 17.04
CA TYR A 118 7.74 -27.95 15.65
C TYR A 118 7.92 -26.44 15.44
N PHE A 119 7.37 -25.58 16.31
CA PHE A 119 7.57 -24.13 16.16
C PHE A 119 9.04 -23.73 16.30
N THR A 120 9.78 -24.38 17.19
CA THR A 120 11.24 -24.15 17.33
C THR A 120 11.99 -24.56 16.05
N TYR A 121 11.62 -25.69 15.45
CA TYR A 121 12.14 -26.12 14.15
C TYR A 121 11.79 -25.12 13.03
N ALA A 122 10.55 -24.64 13.00
CA ALA A 122 10.06 -23.68 11.99
C ALA A 122 10.86 -22.37 11.98
N LEU A 123 11.40 -21.92 13.12
CA LEU A 123 12.27 -20.74 13.20
C LEU A 123 13.58 -20.89 12.40
N ASN A 124 14.05 -22.13 12.23
CA ASN A 124 15.33 -22.45 11.56
C ASN A 124 15.15 -23.13 10.20
N ALA A 125 13.90 -23.25 9.76
CA ALA A 125 13.52 -23.82 8.49
C ALA A 125 14.27 -23.16 7.31
N ARG A 126 14.75 -23.99 6.38
CA ARG A 126 15.42 -23.57 5.14
C ARG A 126 14.45 -23.57 3.95
N SER A 127 14.74 -22.74 2.96
CA SER A 127 13.98 -22.73 1.70
C SER A 127 14.20 -24.02 0.92
N GLU A 128 13.13 -24.62 0.42
CA GLU A 128 13.25 -25.82 -0.44
C GLU A 128 13.87 -25.48 -1.79
N THR A 129 13.63 -24.27 -2.31
CA THR A 129 14.20 -23.81 -3.59
C THR A 129 15.63 -23.34 -3.47
N ASN A 130 16.05 -22.91 -2.28
CA ASN A 130 17.39 -22.37 -2.01
C ASN A 130 17.86 -22.86 -0.63
N PRO A 131 18.34 -24.12 -0.51
CA PRO A 131 18.66 -24.74 0.77
C PRO A 131 19.68 -23.97 1.62
N GLY A 132 20.56 -23.18 0.97
CA GLY A 132 21.50 -22.30 1.65
C GLY A 132 20.83 -21.22 2.51
N ASN A 133 19.59 -20.84 2.20
CA ASN A 133 18.89 -19.72 2.82
C ASN A 133 17.82 -20.17 3.82
N ARG A 134 17.76 -19.48 4.96
CA ARG A 134 16.64 -19.59 5.92
C ARG A 134 15.36 -19.02 5.31
N LEU A 135 14.22 -19.50 5.79
CA LEU A 135 12.92 -18.93 5.46
C LEU A 135 12.83 -17.48 5.91
N SER A 136 12.12 -16.67 5.13
CA SER A 136 11.79 -15.30 5.53
C SER A 136 10.93 -15.28 6.79
N ILE A 137 11.01 -14.20 7.58
CA ILE A 137 10.16 -13.99 8.77
C ILE A 137 8.67 -14.16 8.41
N THR A 138 8.25 -13.64 7.25
CA THR A 138 6.88 -13.75 6.76
C THR A 138 6.50 -15.21 6.49
N SER A 139 7.39 -15.97 5.84
CA SER A 139 7.18 -17.40 5.58
C SER A 139 7.06 -18.19 6.88
N ILE A 140 7.95 -17.95 7.85
CA ILE A 140 7.91 -18.60 9.18
C ILE A 140 6.56 -18.34 9.88
N LYS A 141 6.12 -17.08 9.90
CA LYS A 141 4.81 -16.72 10.48
C LYS A 141 3.65 -17.42 9.77
N LYS A 142 3.72 -17.58 8.45
CA LYS A 142 2.66 -18.21 7.65
C LYS A 142 2.58 -19.71 7.86
N ILE A 143 3.70 -20.42 7.89
CA ILE A 143 3.69 -21.87 8.14
C ILE A 143 3.18 -22.19 9.56
N ALA A 144 3.60 -21.41 10.56
CA ALA A 144 3.12 -21.60 11.93
C ALA A 144 1.63 -21.22 12.08
N LEU A 145 1.17 -20.20 11.34
CA LEU A 145 -0.24 -19.81 11.31
C LEU A 145 -1.12 -20.94 10.75
N ALA A 146 -0.70 -21.61 9.68
CA ALA A 146 -1.45 -22.70 9.08
C ALA A 146 -1.72 -23.85 10.07
N ILE A 147 -0.70 -24.25 10.85
CA ILE A 147 -0.85 -25.32 11.86
C ILE A 147 -1.71 -24.86 13.03
N LYS A 148 -1.53 -23.61 13.47
CA LYS A 148 -2.36 -23.01 14.51
C LYS A 148 -3.84 -22.98 14.09
N ASP A 149 -4.14 -22.55 12.87
CA ASP A 149 -5.52 -22.49 12.35
C ASP A 149 -6.10 -23.89 12.14
N LEU A 150 -5.34 -24.84 11.59
CA LEU A 150 -5.79 -26.24 11.42
C LEU A 150 -6.24 -26.86 12.75
N LEU A 151 -5.43 -26.72 13.80
CA LEU A 151 -5.75 -27.30 15.12
C LEU A 151 -6.97 -26.64 15.76
N LEU A 152 -7.07 -25.30 15.70
CA LEU A 152 -8.18 -24.57 16.34
C LEU A 152 -9.50 -24.73 15.57
N VAL A 153 -9.47 -24.57 14.24
CA VAL A 153 -10.64 -24.78 13.41
C VAL A 153 -11.08 -26.24 13.46
N GLY A 154 -10.12 -27.17 13.41
CA GLY A 154 -10.39 -28.59 13.55
C GLY A 154 -11.08 -28.94 14.86
N ASN A 155 -10.70 -28.32 15.97
CA ASN A 155 -11.33 -28.59 17.26
C ASN A 155 -12.80 -28.09 17.27
N VAL A 156 -13.06 -26.90 16.74
CA VAL A 156 -14.42 -26.35 16.58
C VAL A 156 -15.27 -27.19 15.63
N LYS A 157 -14.66 -27.73 14.57
CA LYS A 157 -15.32 -28.54 13.54
C LYS A 157 -15.32 -30.04 13.84
N GLN A 158 -14.79 -30.46 15.00
CA GLN A 158 -14.68 -31.85 15.43
C GLN A 158 -13.95 -32.75 14.41
N TRP A 159 -12.86 -32.25 13.84
CA TRP A 159 -11.92 -33.04 13.05
C TRP A 159 -10.96 -33.83 13.94
N ASP A 160 -10.17 -34.72 13.33
CA ASP A 160 -9.19 -35.55 14.03
C ASP A 160 -7.96 -34.71 14.46
N VAL A 161 -8.16 -33.88 15.48
CA VAL A 161 -7.20 -32.97 16.15
C VAL A 161 -7.34 -33.14 17.67
N PRO A 162 -6.45 -32.57 18.51
CA PRO A 162 -6.50 -32.80 19.95
C PRO A 162 -7.78 -32.23 20.58
N ASP A 163 -8.34 -32.92 21.57
CA ASP A 163 -9.53 -32.42 22.29
C ASP A 163 -9.24 -31.13 23.06
N ASN A 164 -8.05 -31.04 23.66
CA ASN A 164 -7.61 -29.86 24.40
C ASN A 164 -6.60 -29.03 23.60
N VAL A 165 -7.09 -28.03 22.85
CA VAL A 165 -6.26 -27.09 22.08
C VAL A 165 -5.91 -25.79 22.82
N LYS A 166 -6.20 -25.67 24.13
CA LYS A 166 -5.99 -24.42 24.90
C LYS A 166 -4.52 -23.95 24.89
N PHE A 167 -3.57 -24.85 24.66
CA PHE A 167 -2.15 -24.54 24.58
C PHE A 167 -1.71 -23.92 23.25
N VAL A 168 -2.48 -24.08 22.17
CA VAL A 168 -2.07 -23.72 20.80
C VAL A 168 -1.87 -22.20 20.66
N MET A 169 -2.85 -21.40 21.10
CA MET A 169 -2.79 -19.95 21.00
C MET A 169 -1.69 -19.32 21.87
N PRO A 170 -1.54 -19.68 23.17
CA PRO A 170 -0.42 -19.21 23.98
C PRO A 170 0.95 -19.56 23.39
N LEU A 171 1.16 -20.80 22.92
CA LEU A 171 2.44 -21.19 22.30
C LEU A 171 2.71 -20.41 21.00
N TYR A 172 1.71 -20.26 20.14
CA TYR A 172 1.87 -19.48 18.91
C TYR A 172 2.21 -18.02 19.22
N LYS A 173 1.56 -17.43 20.22
CA LYS A 173 1.83 -16.06 20.66
C LYS A 173 3.27 -15.92 21.15
N ASP A 174 3.69 -16.76 22.09
CA ASP A 174 5.04 -16.73 22.67
C ASP A 174 6.14 -16.99 21.62
N LYS A 175 6.06 -18.13 20.91
CA LYS A 175 7.13 -18.58 20.00
C LYS A 175 7.19 -17.82 18.68
N ILE A 176 6.08 -17.27 18.19
CA ILE A 176 5.99 -16.68 16.84
C ILE A 176 5.71 -15.18 16.86
N ILE A 177 4.70 -14.73 17.62
CA ILE A 177 4.27 -13.33 17.57
C ILE A 177 5.17 -12.43 18.42
N GLU A 178 5.49 -12.87 19.64
CA GLU A 178 6.27 -12.08 20.61
C GLU A 178 7.78 -12.30 20.49
N ASN A 179 8.18 -13.32 19.73
CA ASN A 179 9.57 -13.65 19.44
C ASN A 179 10.32 -12.47 18.81
N LYS A 180 11.33 -11.97 19.53
CA LYS A 180 12.16 -10.82 19.12
C LYS A 180 12.88 -11.06 17.80
N ASN A 181 13.28 -12.29 17.50
CA ASN A 181 13.97 -12.65 16.24
C ASN A 181 13.03 -12.63 15.03
N LEU A 182 11.71 -12.66 15.26
CA LEU A 182 10.68 -12.53 14.23
C LEU A 182 10.01 -11.15 14.21
N LYS A 183 10.53 -10.20 14.98
CA LYS A 183 10.15 -8.79 14.87
C LYS A 183 10.98 -8.16 13.77
N VAL A 184 10.31 -7.83 12.67
CA VAL A 184 10.89 -6.93 11.69
C VAL A 184 11.11 -5.60 12.42
N ASN A 185 12.35 -5.10 12.43
CA ASN A 185 12.63 -3.77 12.93
C ASN A 185 12.01 -2.77 11.95
N LYS A 186 10.73 -2.45 12.17
CA LYS A 186 9.97 -1.55 11.32
C LYS A 186 10.67 -0.21 11.14
N ALA A 187 11.36 0.29 12.17
CA ALA A 187 12.14 1.52 12.08
C ALA A 187 13.29 1.41 11.06
N VAL A 188 13.96 0.26 10.95
CA VAL A 188 15.02 0.05 9.95
C VAL A 188 14.46 -0.09 8.54
N GLU A 189 13.36 -0.81 8.36
CA GLU A 189 12.71 -0.87 7.04
C GLU A 189 12.16 0.50 6.62
N GLU A 190 11.50 1.20 7.54
CA GLU A 190 11.02 2.57 7.35
C GLU A 190 12.16 3.53 7.03
N GLN A 191 13.30 3.43 7.72
CA GLN A 191 14.49 4.23 7.46
C GLN A 191 15.06 3.96 6.06
N LYS A 192 15.21 2.68 5.68
CA LYS A 192 15.63 2.31 4.31
C LYS A 192 14.67 2.83 3.25
N PHE A 193 13.37 2.85 3.53
CA PHE A 193 12.37 3.41 2.63
C PHE A 193 12.45 4.94 2.56
N LYS A 194 12.68 5.62 3.68
CA LYS A 194 12.91 7.07 3.74
C LYS A 194 14.17 7.47 2.98
N GLU A 195 15.26 6.73 3.14
CA GLU A 195 16.51 6.95 2.40
C GLU A 195 16.30 6.79 0.89
N LYS A 196 15.58 5.74 0.46
CA LYS A 196 15.28 5.50 -0.96
C LYS A 196 14.39 6.58 -1.60
N LEU A 197 13.49 7.20 -0.85
CA LEU A 197 12.52 8.20 -1.36
C LEU A 197 12.84 9.62 -0.91
N GLY A 198 13.94 9.83 -0.18
CA GLY A 198 14.35 11.11 0.37
C GLY A 198 15.10 11.98 -0.63
N ASP A 199 15.71 11.35 -1.63
CA ASP A 199 16.32 12.03 -2.77
C ASP A 199 15.22 12.36 -3.80
N GLU A 200 14.86 13.62 -3.94
CA GLU A 200 13.86 14.05 -4.93
C GLU A 200 14.46 14.06 -6.34
N GLN A 201 15.75 14.38 -6.44
CA GLN A 201 16.47 14.46 -7.72
C GLN A 201 16.56 13.09 -8.40
N ILE A 202 16.74 12.01 -7.63
CA ILE A 202 16.73 10.66 -8.21
C ILE A 202 15.35 10.29 -8.78
N ILE A 203 14.26 10.72 -8.14
CA ILE A 203 12.90 10.41 -8.58
C ILE A 203 12.60 11.18 -9.86
N ASP A 204 12.92 12.48 -9.88
CA ASP A 204 12.75 13.32 -11.07
C ASP A 204 13.55 12.76 -12.24
N ARG A 205 14.83 12.42 -12.02
CA ARG A 205 15.68 11.77 -13.02
C ARG A 205 15.09 10.44 -13.52
N ILE A 206 14.52 9.62 -12.64
CA ILE A 206 13.87 8.36 -13.04
C ILE A 206 12.66 8.63 -13.93
N ILE A 207 11.86 9.65 -13.62
CA ILE A 207 10.70 10.04 -14.43
C ILE A 207 11.15 10.59 -15.78
N GLU A 208 12.17 11.44 -15.83
CA GLU A 208 12.76 11.96 -17.08
C GLU A 208 13.27 10.82 -17.99
N ILE A 209 14.00 9.86 -17.43
CA ILE A 209 14.47 8.69 -18.17
C ILE A 209 13.29 7.89 -18.71
N ALA A 210 12.24 7.70 -17.90
CA ALA A 210 11.05 6.99 -18.33
C ALA A 210 10.32 7.71 -19.48
N LEU A 211 10.19 9.04 -19.43
CA LEU A 211 9.55 9.82 -20.50
C LEU A 211 10.36 9.72 -21.80
N ASN A 212 11.69 9.89 -21.73
CA ASN A 212 12.56 9.75 -22.89
C ASN A 212 12.50 8.34 -23.53
N ASP A 213 12.35 7.30 -22.71
CA ASP A 213 12.12 5.93 -23.19
C ASP A 213 10.76 5.79 -23.88
N LEU A 214 9.70 6.40 -23.34
CA LEU A 214 8.36 6.39 -23.94
C LEU A 214 8.34 7.10 -25.29
N ASP A 215 9.02 8.25 -25.40
CA ASP A 215 9.20 9.01 -26.65
C ASP A 215 9.90 8.16 -27.72
N LYS A 216 10.94 7.42 -27.33
CA LYS A 216 11.71 6.54 -28.23
C LYS A 216 11.05 5.19 -28.50
N GLN A 217 9.90 4.90 -27.87
CA GLN A 217 9.28 3.57 -27.86
C GLN A 217 10.23 2.46 -27.35
N GLU A 218 11.14 2.80 -26.45
CA GLU A 218 12.04 1.88 -25.77
C GLU A 218 11.51 1.52 -24.38
N ASN A 219 11.71 0.26 -23.95
CA ASN A 219 11.35 -0.20 -22.60
C ASN A 219 9.92 0.18 -22.14
N VAL A 220 8.98 0.35 -23.07
CA VAL A 220 7.66 0.98 -22.84
C VAL A 220 6.91 0.39 -21.65
N ILE A 221 7.01 -0.93 -21.43
CA ILE A 221 6.39 -1.62 -20.30
C ILE A 221 6.92 -1.15 -18.94
N ALA A 222 8.23 -0.98 -18.80
CA ALA A 222 8.83 -0.51 -17.56
C ALA A 222 8.54 0.99 -17.37
N ALA A 223 8.84 1.79 -18.40
CA ALA A 223 8.71 3.24 -18.36
C ALA A 223 7.27 3.71 -18.09
N SER A 224 6.28 3.17 -18.82
CA SER A 224 4.86 3.51 -18.60
C SER A 224 4.40 3.15 -17.19
N ALA A 225 4.85 2.02 -16.64
CA ALA A 225 4.49 1.61 -15.29
C ALA A 225 5.12 2.53 -14.24
N VAL A 226 6.38 2.95 -14.42
CA VAL A 226 7.06 3.92 -13.55
C VAL A 226 6.27 5.23 -13.51
N VAL A 227 5.93 5.80 -14.67
CA VAL A 227 5.16 7.03 -14.78
C VAL A 227 3.77 6.85 -14.17
N ILE A 228 2.97 5.89 -14.64
CA ILE A 228 1.59 5.74 -14.17
C ILE A 228 1.53 5.44 -12.66
N MET A 229 2.42 4.61 -12.12
CA MET A 229 2.41 4.28 -10.69
C MET A 229 2.89 5.44 -9.81
N SER A 230 3.87 6.22 -10.25
CA SER A 230 4.35 7.41 -9.52
C SER A 230 3.35 8.57 -9.55
N GLN A 231 2.53 8.66 -10.60
CA GLN A 231 1.53 9.74 -10.74
C GLN A 231 0.16 9.38 -10.17
N LEU A 232 -0.27 8.11 -10.23
CA LEU A 232 -1.62 7.68 -9.82
C LEU A 232 -1.66 6.78 -8.59
N GLY A 233 -0.51 6.34 -8.10
CA GLY A 233 -0.44 5.45 -6.94
C GLY A 233 -1.23 4.16 -7.13
N LEU A 234 -1.14 3.53 -8.32
CA LEU A 234 -1.78 2.23 -8.60
C LEU A 234 -0.97 1.06 -8.04
N ARG A 235 -1.59 -0.09 -7.78
CA ARG A 235 -0.83 -1.32 -7.49
C ARG A 235 -0.43 -1.94 -8.81
N ILE A 236 0.77 -2.51 -8.88
CA ILE A 236 1.21 -3.19 -10.12
C ILE A 236 0.25 -4.31 -10.53
N SER A 237 -0.25 -5.09 -9.57
CA SER A 237 -1.32 -6.10 -9.82
C SER A 237 -2.64 -5.53 -10.36
N GLU A 238 -2.94 -4.25 -10.17
CA GLU A 238 -4.11 -3.57 -10.73
C GLU A 238 -3.80 -3.00 -12.11
N LEU A 239 -2.66 -2.35 -12.25
CA LEU A 239 -2.20 -1.74 -13.49
C LEU A 239 -2.10 -2.76 -14.63
N LEU A 240 -1.50 -3.92 -14.38
CA LEU A 240 -1.25 -4.94 -15.41
C LEU A 240 -2.51 -5.68 -15.92
N ILE A 241 -3.66 -5.52 -15.24
CA ILE A 241 -4.92 -6.18 -15.62
C ILE A 241 -5.94 -5.21 -16.22
N ILE A 242 -5.56 -3.95 -16.44
CA ILE A 242 -6.41 -2.96 -17.08
C ILE A 242 -6.67 -3.41 -18.52
N ARG A 243 -7.96 -3.58 -18.88
CA ARG A 243 -8.38 -4.09 -20.19
C ARG A 243 -8.54 -2.98 -21.24
N SER A 244 -9.09 -1.86 -20.81
CA SER A 244 -9.20 -0.65 -21.62
C SER A 244 -9.13 0.52 -20.65
N ALA A 245 -8.01 1.23 -20.70
CA ALA A 245 -7.94 2.54 -20.11
C ALA A 245 -8.49 3.54 -21.12
N LEU A 246 -9.18 4.56 -20.63
CA LEU A 246 -9.50 5.72 -21.45
C LEU A 246 -8.97 6.97 -20.75
N ILE A 247 -8.46 7.89 -21.55
CA ILE A 247 -8.30 9.27 -21.13
C ILE A 247 -9.59 9.98 -21.51
N GLU A 248 -10.41 10.26 -20.51
CA GLU A 248 -11.68 10.98 -20.65
C GLU A 248 -11.49 12.43 -20.19
N GLU A 249 -12.16 13.37 -20.84
CA GLU A 249 -12.14 14.77 -20.41
C GLU A 249 -13.42 15.08 -19.64
N PHE A 250 -13.27 15.61 -18.43
CA PHE A 250 -14.39 16.02 -17.58
C PHE A 250 -14.10 17.40 -16.99
N ASN A 251 -14.95 18.38 -17.29
CA ASN A 251 -14.79 19.78 -16.86
C ASN A 251 -13.40 20.36 -17.19
N GLY A 252 -12.87 20.10 -18.39
CA GLY A 252 -11.55 20.57 -18.82
C GLY A 252 -10.37 19.86 -18.13
N GLN A 253 -10.62 18.79 -17.36
CA GLN A 253 -9.58 17.97 -16.73
C GLN A 253 -9.58 16.57 -17.32
N LYS A 254 -8.41 16.11 -17.74
CA LYS A 254 -8.20 14.73 -18.20
C LYS A 254 -8.28 13.76 -17.01
N GLN A 255 -8.98 12.66 -17.20
CA GLN A 255 -9.20 11.59 -16.23
C GLN A 255 -8.77 10.27 -16.86
N PHE A 256 -7.93 9.52 -16.14
CA PHE A 256 -7.62 8.13 -16.44
C PHE A 256 -8.71 7.24 -15.85
N SER A 257 -9.55 6.67 -16.71
CA SER A 257 -10.61 5.77 -16.29
C SER A 257 -10.33 4.32 -16.69
N TYR A 258 -10.62 3.40 -15.77
CA TYR A 258 -10.42 1.96 -15.99
C TYR A 258 -11.40 1.15 -15.14
N VAL A 259 -11.66 -0.08 -15.56
CA VAL A 259 -12.55 -1.00 -14.84
C VAL A 259 -11.74 -1.94 -13.94
N THR A 260 -12.16 -2.10 -12.68
CA THR A 260 -11.55 -3.03 -11.72
C THR A 260 -12.60 -3.76 -10.89
N ALA A 261 -12.40 -5.06 -10.65
CA ALA A 261 -13.24 -5.88 -9.77
C ALA A 261 -12.48 -6.30 -8.49
N LYS A 262 -11.36 -5.63 -8.17
CA LYS A 262 -10.46 -6.12 -7.10
C LYS A 262 -10.96 -5.84 -5.68
N LEU A 263 -11.69 -4.73 -5.49
CA LEU A 263 -12.21 -4.34 -4.18
C LEU A 263 -13.70 -4.63 -4.01
N ASN A 264 -14.42 -4.74 -5.12
CA ASN A 264 -15.86 -4.88 -5.19
C ASN A 264 -16.22 -6.23 -5.83
N HIS A 265 -17.36 -6.80 -5.42
CA HIS A 265 -17.86 -8.06 -6.00
C HIS A 265 -18.17 -7.91 -7.50
N GLU A 266 -18.55 -6.70 -7.91
CA GLU A 266 -18.81 -6.34 -9.31
C GLU A 266 -17.70 -5.43 -9.87
N PRO A 267 -17.41 -5.51 -11.18
CA PRO A 267 -16.49 -4.59 -11.84
C PRO A 267 -17.00 -3.15 -11.72
N VAL A 268 -16.19 -2.28 -11.12
CA VAL A 268 -16.51 -0.86 -10.99
C VAL A 268 -15.55 -0.04 -11.84
N ARG A 269 -16.08 0.98 -12.51
CA ARG A 269 -15.27 1.98 -13.20
C ARG A 269 -14.69 2.95 -12.19
N VAL A 270 -13.37 3.09 -12.20
CA VAL A 270 -12.62 3.99 -11.34
C VAL A 270 -12.07 5.13 -12.19
N TYR A 271 -12.13 6.34 -11.65
CA TYR A 271 -11.61 7.54 -12.28
C TYR A 271 -10.43 8.08 -11.45
N LYS A 272 -9.37 8.51 -12.13
CA LYS A 272 -8.22 9.17 -11.52
C LYS A 272 -7.82 10.40 -12.31
N PRO A 273 -7.41 11.50 -11.67
CA PRO A 273 -6.89 12.65 -12.40
C PRO A 273 -5.68 12.25 -13.24
N ALA A 274 -5.67 12.57 -14.53
CA ALA A 274 -4.56 12.29 -15.43
C ALA A 274 -3.87 13.60 -15.82
N ASN A 275 -2.62 13.80 -15.39
CA ASN A 275 -1.78 14.86 -15.91
C ASN A 275 -1.18 14.46 -17.28
N GLU A 276 -0.49 15.38 -17.94
CA GLU A 276 0.09 15.09 -19.27
C GLU A 276 1.05 13.90 -19.25
N LEU A 277 1.83 13.71 -18.18
CA LEU A 277 2.74 12.56 -18.04
C LEU A 277 2.00 11.22 -18.12
N VAL A 278 0.86 11.11 -17.42
CA VAL A 278 0.01 9.91 -17.47
C VAL A 278 -0.56 9.72 -18.87
N VAL A 279 -1.01 10.81 -19.50
CA VAL A 279 -1.59 10.76 -20.83
C VAL A 279 -0.57 10.29 -21.86
N GLU A 280 0.66 10.81 -21.80
CA GLU A 280 1.79 10.43 -22.65
C GLU A 280 2.16 8.96 -22.45
N ALA A 281 2.29 8.51 -21.20
CA ALA A 281 2.59 7.12 -20.88
C ALA A 281 1.51 6.15 -21.39
N VAL A 282 0.24 6.52 -21.28
CA VAL A 282 -0.87 5.71 -21.81
C VAL A 282 -0.84 5.67 -23.33
N ARG A 283 -0.67 6.81 -24.02
CA ARG A 283 -0.57 6.85 -25.48
C ARG A 283 0.60 6.03 -26.01
N ALA A 284 1.79 6.17 -25.41
CA ALA A 284 2.96 5.40 -25.79
C ALA A 284 2.74 3.89 -25.59
N LEU A 285 2.08 3.50 -24.51
CA LEU A 285 1.74 2.10 -24.23
C LEU A 285 0.68 1.54 -25.19
N GLU A 286 -0.32 2.34 -25.56
CA GLU A 286 -1.31 1.98 -26.59
C GLU A 286 -0.64 1.82 -27.97
N ALA A 287 0.25 2.73 -28.36
CA ALA A 287 1.01 2.63 -29.61
C ALA A 287 1.87 1.35 -29.64
N TYR A 288 2.58 1.07 -28.55
CA TYR A 288 3.38 -0.13 -28.39
C TYR A 288 2.54 -1.40 -28.52
N THR A 289 1.44 -1.51 -27.76
CA THR A 289 0.59 -2.71 -27.77
C THR A 289 -0.15 -2.92 -29.08
N LYS A 290 -0.62 -1.84 -29.72
CA LYS A 290 -1.32 -1.88 -31.02
C LYS A 290 -0.51 -2.57 -32.11
N SER A 291 0.82 -2.46 -32.07
CA SER A 291 1.72 -3.05 -33.07
C SER A 291 1.67 -4.59 -33.15
N PHE A 292 1.23 -5.26 -32.09
CA PHE A 292 1.12 -6.72 -32.04
C PHE A 292 -0.20 -7.21 -31.41
N GLN A 293 -1.18 -6.32 -31.24
CA GLN A 293 -2.47 -6.65 -30.63
C GLN A 293 -3.27 -7.70 -31.42
N SER A 294 -3.14 -7.73 -32.75
CA SER A 294 -3.80 -8.71 -33.62
C SER A 294 -3.29 -10.14 -33.42
N GLU A 295 -2.08 -10.31 -32.89
CA GLU A 295 -1.49 -11.62 -32.57
C GLU A 295 -1.98 -12.17 -31.22
N TRP A 296 -2.80 -11.41 -30.48
CA TRP A 296 -3.29 -11.76 -29.15
C TRP A 296 -4.74 -12.28 -29.18
N ASP A 297 -4.92 -13.55 -28.81
CA ASP A 297 -6.22 -14.24 -28.77
C ASP A 297 -6.97 -14.07 -27.42
N GLY A 298 -6.54 -13.12 -26.57
CA GLY A 298 -7.13 -12.89 -25.25
C GLY A 298 -7.90 -11.57 -25.14
N PRO A 299 -8.39 -11.24 -23.93
CA PRO A 299 -9.01 -9.94 -23.67
C PRO A 299 -8.03 -8.81 -24.01
N SER A 300 -8.52 -7.71 -24.61
CA SER A 300 -7.70 -6.50 -24.79
C SER A 300 -7.16 -6.06 -23.43
N TYR A 301 -5.84 -5.99 -23.29
CA TYR A 301 -5.16 -5.54 -22.08
C TYR A 301 -4.21 -4.43 -22.47
N LEU A 302 -4.10 -3.41 -21.62
CA LEU A 302 -3.18 -2.30 -21.83
C LEU A 302 -1.70 -2.76 -21.69
N TYR A 303 -1.43 -3.80 -20.89
CA TYR A 303 -0.09 -4.35 -20.69
C TYR A 303 0.08 -5.74 -21.34
N LEU A 304 0.38 -5.71 -22.63
CA LEU A 304 0.84 -6.88 -23.40
C LEU A 304 2.31 -6.74 -23.77
N HIS A 305 3.00 -7.86 -23.96
CA HIS A 305 4.37 -7.85 -24.46
C HIS A 305 4.61 -9.01 -25.42
N LYS A 306 5.45 -8.77 -26.44
CA LYS A 306 5.90 -9.80 -27.37
C LYS A 306 7.18 -10.43 -26.84
N ARG A 307 7.18 -11.75 -26.64
CA ARG A 307 8.40 -12.50 -26.28
C ARG A 307 9.14 -12.85 -27.55
N VAL A 308 10.27 -12.18 -27.77
CA VAL A 308 11.12 -12.35 -28.97
C VAL A 308 11.47 -13.82 -29.17
N GLU A 309 11.92 -14.51 -28.12
CA GLU A 309 12.33 -15.93 -28.17
C GLU A 309 11.22 -16.90 -28.58
N LYS A 310 9.95 -16.56 -28.35
CA LYS A 310 8.82 -17.47 -28.58
C LYS A 310 7.87 -16.99 -29.68
N ALA A 311 8.20 -15.85 -30.31
CA ALA A 311 7.34 -15.14 -31.27
C ALA A 311 5.87 -15.04 -30.81
N LYS A 312 5.65 -14.91 -29.48
CA LYS A 312 4.32 -14.99 -28.87
C LYS A 312 4.03 -13.73 -28.08
N VAL A 313 2.83 -13.20 -28.27
CA VAL A 313 2.27 -12.15 -27.42
C VAL A 313 1.68 -12.77 -26.16
N ASP A 314 2.11 -12.27 -25.01
CA ASP A 314 1.61 -12.67 -23.71
C ASP A 314 1.23 -11.44 -22.89
N ARG A 315 0.31 -11.61 -21.92
CA ARG A 315 0.09 -10.60 -20.90
C ARG A 315 1.30 -10.49 -19.98
N VAL A 316 1.68 -9.28 -19.62
CA VAL A 316 2.71 -9.02 -18.62
C VAL A 316 2.32 -9.67 -17.28
N SER A 317 3.24 -10.47 -16.72
CA SER A 317 3.01 -11.21 -15.49
C SER A 317 3.37 -10.39 -14.25
N HIS A 318 2.41 -10.23 -13.33
CA HIS A 318 2.61 -9.59 -12.04
C HIS A 318 3.79 -10.18 -11.24
N GLY A 319 3.90 -11.50 -11.17
CA GLY A 319 4.89 -12.17 -10.31
C GLY A 319 6.34 -11.95 -10.74
N ASN A 320 6.56 -11.71 -12.04
CA ASN A 320 7.90 -11.51 -12.60
C ASN A 320 8.17 -10.05 -12.97
N PHE A 321 7.22 -9.13 -12.76
CA PHE A 321 7.31 -7.76 -13.27
C PHE A 321 8.61 -7.06 -12.86
N ASN A 322 8.96 -7.11 -11.57
CA ASN A 322 10.20 -6.49 -11.09
C ASN A 322 11.45 -7.14 -11.69
N LYS A 323 11.46 -8.48 -11.80
CA LYS A 323 12.62 -9.23 -12.32
C LYS A 323 12.80 -9.04 -13.83
N SER A 324 11.70 -8.98 -14.58
CA SER A 324 11.71 -8.98 -16.04
C SER A 324 11.70 -7.60 -16.67
N PHE A 325 11.28 -6.56 -15.95
CA PHE A 325 11.13 -5.22 -16.51
C PHE A 325 11.84 -4.16 -15.67
N ILE A 326 11.50 -4.02 -14.38
CA ILE A 326 12.04 -2.91 -13.55
C ILE A 326 13.55 -3.03 -13.27
N ARG A 327 14.03 -4.18 -12.80
CA ARG A 327 15.45 -4.35 -12.46
C ARG A 327 16.35 -4.24 -13.71
N PRO A 328 16.05 -4.91 -14.84
CA PRO A 328 16.83 -4.73 -16.07
C PRO A 328 16.80 -3.29 -16.59
N TRP A 329 15.68 -2.59 -16.44
CA TRP A 329 15.56 -1.19 -16.83
C TRP A 329 16.46 -0.27 -15.97
N ILE A 330 16.42 -0.43 -14.64
CA ILE A 330 17.32 0.30 -13.72
C ILE A 330 18.79 0.06 -14.06
N GLU A 331 19.15 -1.20 -14.33
CA GLU A 331 20.51 -1.59 -14.71
C GLU A 331 20.93 -0.99 -16.06
N LYS A 332 20.07 -1.07 -17.09
CA LYS A 332 20.30 -0.51 -18.44
C LYS A 332 20.59 0.99 -18.39
N HIS A 333 19.85 1.73 -17.57
CA HIS A 333 20.00 3.19 -17.46
C HIS A 333 20.99 3.63 -16.39
N HIS A 334 21.71 2.68 -15.76
CA HIS A 334 22.69 2.94 -14.70
C HIS A 334 22.14 3.86 -13.59
N ILE A 335 20.88 3.63 -13.20
CA ILE A 335 20.22 4.46 -12.19
C ILE A 335 20.79 4.12 -10.81
N LYS A 336 21.36 5.13 -10.16
CA LYS A 336 22.06 5.03 -8.88
C LYS A 336 21.68 6.21 -7.99
N ASP A 337 21.86 6.03 -6.68
CA ASP A 337 21.67 7.12 -5.72
C ASP A 337 22.75 8.20 -5.83
N SER A 338 22.57 9.31 -5.11
CA SER A 338 23.51 10.44 -5.08
C SER A 338 24.90 10.06 -4.54
N ASN A 339 25.04 8.90 -3.87
CA ASN A 339 26.31 8.33 -3.42
C ASN A 339 26.87 7.27 -4.39
N ASN A 340 26.31 7.17 -5.61
CA ASN A 340 26.71 6.23 -6.67
C ASN A 340 26.51 4.74 -6.31
N ASN A 341 25.62 4.43 -5.36
CA ASN A 341 25.24 3.06 -5.02
C ASN A 341 24.07 2.57 -5.89
N SER A 342 24.03 1.25 -6.11
CA SER A 342 22.92 0.60 -6.79
C SER A 342 21.63 0.70 -5.97
N ILE A 343 20.55 1.11 -6.64
CA ILE A 343 19.21 1.19 -6.03
C ILE A 343 18.41 -0.08 -6.30
N ASP A 344 17.72 -0.58 -5.26
CA ASP A 344 16.73 -1.66 -5.42
C ASP A 344 15.31 -1.07 -5.42
N PHE A 345 14.94 -0.48 -6.55
CA PHE A 345 13.60 0.04 -6.77
C PHE A 345 12.70 -1.06 -7.36
N THR A 346 11.47 -1.09 -6.88
CA THR A 346 10.44 -2.02 -7.33
C THR A 346 9.20 -1.24 -7.75
N ALA A 347 8.27 -1.89 -8.41
CA ALA A 347 6.97 -1.30 -8.71
C ALA A 347 6.27 -0.72 -7.44
N HIS A 348 6.45 -1.37 -6.29
CA HIS A 348 5.91 -0.82 -5.04
C HIS A 348 6.62 0.46 -4.60
N THR A 349 7.93 0.61 -4.86
CA THR A 349 8.68 1.85 -4.59
C THR A 349 8.03 3.05 -5.27
N PHE A 350 7.62 2.94 -6.54
CA PHE A 350 6.94 4.03 -7.26
C PHE A 350 5.55 4.36 -6.71
N ARG A 351 4.81 3.34 -6.26
CA ARG A 351 3.55 3.57 -5.52
C ARG A 351 3.80 4.30 -4.19
N HIS A 352 4.88 3.97 -3.48
CA HIS A 352 5.28 4.66 -2.26
C HIS A 352 5.76 6.09 -2.55
N ALA A 353 6.43 6.31 -3.68
CA ALA A 353 6.82 7.64 -4.15
C ALA A 353 5.57 8.52 -4.30
N PHE A 354 4.55 8.07 -5.04
CA PHE A 354 3.27 8.79 -5.16
C PHE A 354 2.74 9.25 -3.80
N ALA A 355 2.60 8.31 -2.86
CA ALA A 355 2.05 8.61 -1.54
C ALA A 355 2.93 9.60 -0.76
N THR A 356 4.25 9.45 -0.84
CA THR A 356 5.22 10.30 -0.14
C THR A 356 5.21 11.72 -0.69
N TYR A 357 5.29 11.89 -2.01
CA TYR A 357 5.31 13.20 -2.66
C TYR A 357 3.95 13.87 -2.67
N ALA A 358 2.85 13.12 -2.81
CA ALA A 358 1.51 13.69 -2.61
C ALA A 358 1.38 14.23 -1.19
N LEU A 359 1.91 13.52 -0.20
CA LEU A 359 1.86 13.93 1.20
C LEU A 359 2.75 15.16 1.47
N LYS A 360 3.98 15.20 0.94
CA LYS A 360 4.89 16.38 0.96
C LYS A 360 4.28 17.60 0.26
N GLY A 361 3.67 17.39 -0.91
CA GLY A 361 2.92 18.42 -1.66
C GLY A 361 1.59 18.80 -1.03
N GLY A 362 1.25 18.21 0.11
CA GLY A 362 0.08 18.54 0.88
C GLY A 362 -1.21 17.88 0.37
N ALA A 363 -1.23 16.57 0.23
CA ALA A 363 -2.48 15.82 0.16
C ALA A 363 -2.79 15.25 1.55
N SER A 364 -4.05 15.30 1.99
CA SER A 364 -4.45 14.60 3.21
C SER A 364 -4.32 13.09 3.04
N ILE A 365 -4.13 12.37 4.15
CA ILE A 365 -4.03 10.90 4.16
C ILE A 365 -5.31 10.29 3.59
N GLU A 366 -6.45 10.92 3.82
CA GLU A 366 -7.76 10.54 3.32
C GLU A 366 -7.82 10.65 1.78
N VAL A 367 -7.34 11.76 1.22
CA VAL A 367 -7.26 11.96 -0.24
C VAL A 367 -6.30 10.97 -0.86
N ILE A 368 -5.11 10.79 -0.29
CA ILE A 368 -4.13 9.79 -0.76
C ILE A 368 -4.74 8.39 -0.70
N SER A 369 -5.42 8.03 0.39
CA SER A 369 -6.08 6.73 0.57
C SER A 369 -7.15 6.49 -0.49
N ARG A 370 -7.94 7.51 -0.83
CA ARG A 370 -8.95 7.46 -1.91
C ARG A 370 -8.29 7.28 -3.28
N ILE A 371 -7.27 8.07 -3.60
CA ILE A 371 -6.55 7.95 -4.88
C ILE A 371 -5.85 6.58 -4.97
N MET A 372 -5.25 6.08 -3.90
CA MET A 372 -4.58 4.78 -3.88
C MET A 372 -5.55 3.58 -3.81
N ASN A 373 -6.85 3.84 -3.69
CA ASN A 373 -7.91 2.84 -3.59
C ASN A 373 -7.64 1.83 -2.45
N HIS A 374 -7.45 2.34 -1.23
CA HIS A 374 -7.27 1.53 -0.03
C HIS A 374 -8.61 1.21 0.66
N LYS A 375 -8.81 -0.06 1.07
CA LYS A 375 -10.00 -0.47 1.86
C LYS A 375 -10.04 0.11 3.28
N SER A 376 -8.89 0.52 3.80
CA SER A 376 -8.75 1.10 5.13
C SER A 376 -7.64 2.13 5.12
N ILE A 377 -7.85 3.23 5.84
CA ILE A 377 -6.86 4.30 6.01
C ILE A 377 -5.57 3.80 6.68
N ARG A 378 -5.63 2.69 7.44
CA ARG A 378 -4.48 2.07 8.12
C ARG A 378 -3.35 1.71 7.14
N GLY A 379 -3.68 1.38 5.89
CA GLY A 379 -2.69 1.11 4.84
C GLY A 379 -1.94 2.37 4.37
N THR A 380 -2.49 3.56 4.62
CA THR A 380 -1.91 4.86 4.29
C THR A 380 -1.26 5.52 5.51
N THR A 381 -1.62 5.12 6.74
CA THR A 381 -1.04 5.66 7.99
C THR A 381 0.47 5.43 8.11
N HIS A 382 1.03 4.42 7.46
CA HIS A 382 2.48 4.21 7.44
C HIS A 382 3.25 5.38 6.78
N TYR A 383 2.60 6.16 5.91
CA TYR A 383 3.22 7.36 5.31
C TYR A 383 3.25 8.56 6.27
N SER A 384 2.46 8.55 7.34
CA SER A 384 2.38 9.65 8.30
C SER A 384 3.72 9.97 8.97
N HIS A 385 4.57 8.95 9.16
CA HIS A 385 5.91 9.11 9.73
C HIS A 385 6.88 9.85 8.81
N VAL A 386 6.58 9.97 7.51
CA VAL A 386 7.43 10.69 6.55
C VAL A 386 7.35 12.19 6.80
N ILE A 387 6.14 12.74 7.00
CA ILE A 387 6.03 14.13 7.44
C ILE A 387 6.26 14.25 8.93
N GLU A 388 6.15 13.21 9.77
CA GLU A 388 6.14 13.41 11.24
C GLU A 388 7.32 14.25 11.77
N ASN A 389 8.54 14.08 11.25
CA ASN A 389 9.68 14.93 11.64
C ASN A 389 9.56 16.36 11.10
N GLU A 390 9.11 16.52 9.86
CA GLU A 390 8.88 17.83 9.24
C GLU A 390 7.71 18.57 9.93
N VAL A 391 6.61 17.87 10.21
CA VAL A 391 5.48 18.26 11.07
C VAL A 391 5.96 18.69 12.44
N LYS A 392 6.85 17.92 13.09
CA LYS A 392 7.38 18.23 14.42
C LYS A 392 8.21 19.53 14.40
N GLN A 393 9.11 19.65 13.43
CA GLN A 393 9.96 20.83 13.24
C GLN A 393 9.14 22.05 12.83
N ASN A 394 8.24 21.91 11.86
CA ASN A 394 7.37 22.98 11.39
C ASN A 394 6.41 23.41 12.50
N PHE A 395 5.80 22.49 13.24
CA PHE A 395 4.88 22.86 14.32
C PHE A 395 5.59 23.64 15.45
N ALA A 396 6.82 23.29 15.80
CA ALA A 396 7.64 24.06 16.74
C ALA A 396 7.95 25.48 16.23
N LYS A 397 8.13 25.64 14.91
CA LYS A 397 8.27 26.95 14.26
C LYS A 397 6.95 27.73 14.20
N ILE A 398 5.80 27.06 14.07
CA ILE A 398 4.51 27.71 13.77
C ILE A 398 3.85 28.40 14.97
N LEU A 399 4.10 27.99 16.23
CA LEU A 399 3.40 28.54 17.40
C LEU A 399 4.33 29.08 18.51
N HIS A 400 5.54 29.49 18.15
CA HIS A 400 6.40 30.25 19.06
C HIS A 400 5.91 31.71 19.19
N GLU A 401 6.41 32.40 20.22
CA GLU A 401 6.18 33.83 20.40
C GLU A 401 6.80 34.58 19.20
N GLY A 402 5.98 35.29 18.41
CA GLY A 402 6.43 35.95 17.18
C GLY A 402 6.11 35.20 15.87
N ALA A 403 5.52 34.00 15.94
CA ALA A 403 5.22 33.23 14.75
C ALA A 403 4.28 33.94 13.75
N ILE A 404 4.66 33.92 12.48
CA ILE A 404 3.87 34.44 11.37
C ILE A 404 2.79 33.41 11.06
N ILE A 405 1.56 33.74 11.43
CA ILE A 405 0.37 32.92 11.16
C ILE A 405 -0.73 33.77 10.53
N SER A 406 -1.46 33.18 9.59
CA SER A 406 -2.62 33.77 8.89
C SER A 406 -3.83 32.85 8.97
N GLY A 407 -5.03 33.44 8.99
CA GLY A 407 -6.31 32.75 9.12
C GLY A 407 -7.29 33.53 10.00
N LYS A 408 -8.57 33.16 9.97
CA LYS A 408 -9.65 33.96 10.62
C LYS A 408 -9.46 34.18 12.13
N LYS A 409 -8.81 33.25 12.83
CA LYS A 409 -8.52 33.33 14.27
C LYS A 409 -7.06 33.64 14.58
N ALA A 410 -6.24 33.99 13.58
CA ALA A 410 -4.81 34.20 13.75
C ALA A 410 -4.50 35.26 14.82
N LEU A 411 -5.18 36.40 14.79
CA LEU A 411 -4.97 37.49 15.76
C LEU A 411 -5.27 37.04 17.20
N GLN A 412 -6.45 36.45 17.43
CA GLN A 412 -6.86 35.94 18.74
C GLN A 412 -5.87 34.90 19.29
N ILE A 413 -5.31 34.07 18.42
CA ILE A 413 -4.34 33.05 18.80
C ILE A 413 -3.00 33.69 19.15
N LYS A 414 -2.53 34.66 18.37
CA LYS A 414 -1.31 35.42 18.68
C LYS A 414 -1.41 36.12 20.04
N GLU A 415 -2.54 36.77 20.32
CA GLU A 415 -2.77 37.43 21.62
C GLU A 415 -2.73 36.42 22.79
N LYS A 416 -3.38 35.27 22.64
CA LYS A 416 -3.34 34.21 23.66
C LYS A 416 -1.94 33.63 23.85
N LEU A 417 -1.19 33.44 22.77
CA LEU A 417 0.18 32.95 22.84
C LEU A 417 1.10 33.96 23.55
N LYS A 418 0.89 35.28 23.39
CA LYS A 418 1.64 36.31 24.15
C LYS A 418 1.40 36.22 25.65
N LEU A 419 0.15 35.97 26.06
CA LEU A 419 -0.22 35.86 27.48
C LEU A 419 0.26 34.55 28.11
N GLN A 420 0.05 33.43 27.41
CA GLN A 420 0.41 32.12 27.89
C GLN A 420 0.75 31.22 26.70
N ASN A 421 2.05 31.04 26.44
CA ASN A 421 2.51 30.14 25.39
C ASN A 421 2.78 28.74 25.96
N PRO A 422 1.93 27.73 25.70
CA PRO A 422 2.15 26.36 26.18
C PRO A 422 3.32 25.66 25.48
N PHE A 423 3.93 26.28 24.46
CA PHE A 423 5.06 25.75 23.70
C PHE A 423 6.40 26.39 24.09
N LYS A 424 6.40 27.51 24.83
CA LYS A 424 7.63 28.23 25.21
C LYS A 424 8.55 27.36 26.08
N GLY A 425 9.84 27.33 25.73
CA GLY A 425 10.87 26.57 26.45
C GLY A 425 10.75 25.04 26.35
N LYS A 426 9.95 24.50 25.41
CA LYS A 426 9.78 23.06 25.21
C LYS A 426 10.65 22.53 24.08
N THR A 427 11.12 21.29 24.21
CA THR A 427 11.78 20.58 23.12
C THR A 427 10.79 20.22 22.00
N ILE A 428 11.29 19.90 20.81
CA ILE A 428 10.47 19.50 19.65
C ILE A 428 9.50 18.36 20.01
N ASP A 429 9.96 17.34 20.75
CA ASP A 429 9.12 16.22 21.17
C ASP A 429 8.07 16.62 22.22
N GLN A 430 8.40 17.55 23.11
CA GLN A 430 7.44 18.09 24.08
C GLN A 430 6.37 18.95 23.38
N VAL A 431 6.76 19.74 22.38
CA VAL A 431 5.85 20.51 21.54
C VAL A 431 4.87 19.59 20.79
N ASP A 432 5.33 18.48 20.22
CA ASP A 432 4.45 17.52 19.54
C ASP A 432 3.48 16.82 20.51
N LYS A 433 3.91 16.52 21.74
CA LYS A 433 3.02 15.99 22.78
C LYS A 433 1.90 16.99 23.11
N VAL A 434 2.23 18.27 23.28
CA VAL A 434 1.25 19.33 23.54
C VAL A 434 0.30 19.48 22.35
N ARG A 435 0.81 19.50 21.11
CA ARG A 435 -0.01 19.51 19.88
C ARG A 435 -1.03 18.38 19.86
N ARG A 436 -0.58 17.14 20.13
CA ARG A 436 -1.45 15.95 20.13
C ARG A 436 -2.49 16.01 21.26
N ALA A 437 -2.10 16.52 22.43
CA ALA A 437 -3.03 16.74 23.54
C ALA A 437 -4.11 17.77 23.15
N MET A 438 -3.72 18.83 22.46
CA MET A 438 -4.62 19.87 21.93
C MET A 438 -5.37 19.44 20.65
N LYS A 439 -5.12 18.22 20.13
CA LYS A 439 -5.71 17.66 18.91
C LYS A 439 -5.56 18.54 17.66
N ILE A 440 -4.47 19.31 17.58
CA ILE A 440 -4.21 20.15 16.41
C ILE A 440 -3.74 19.25 15.25
N GLN A 441 -4.49 19.26 14.15
CA GLN A 441 -4.17 18.47 12.96
C GLN A 441 -3.36 19.31 11.99
N ILE A 442 -2.33 18.72 11.39
CA ILE A 442 -1.57 19.36 10.33
C ILE A 442 -2.20 18.94 9.00
N LEU A 443 -2.46 19.94 8.18
CA LEU A 443 -3.02 19.77 6.85
C LEU A 443 -1.93 20.01 5.82
N SER A 444 -2.28 19.78 4.55
CA SER A 444 -1.47 20.10 3.38
C SER A 444 -0.84 21.48 3.33
N HIS A 445 -1.55 22.44 3.89
CA HIS A 445 -1.54 23.83 3.49
C HIS A 445 -1.67 24.74 4.70
N GLY A 446 -1.49 24.17 5.89
CA GLY A 446 -1.74 24.84 7.15
C GLY A 446 -2.10 23.86 8.27
N LEU A 447 -2.83 24.37 9.26
CA LEU A 447 -3.21 23.67 10.48
C LEU A 447 -4.73 23.74 10.66
N CYS A 448 -5.28 22.67 11.24
CA CYS A 448 -6.65 22.61 11.70
C CYS A 448 -6.70 22.54 13.23
N LEU A 449 -7.36 23.52 13.84
CA LEU A 449 -7.60 23.61 15.28
C LEU A 449 -8.94 22.99 15.68
N HIS A 450 -9.64 22.34 14.76
CA HIS A 450 -10.92 21.69 15.04
C HIS A 450 -10.70 20.48 15.96
N HIS A 451 -11.37 20.47 17.11
CA HIS A 451 -11.26 19.36 18.05
C HIS A 451 -12.21 18.22 17.64
N PRO A 452 -11.72 17.00 17.33
CA PRO A 452 -12.53 15.92 16.76
C PRO A 452 -13.73 15.47 17.61
N MET A 453 -13.71 15.72 18.92
CA MET A 453 -14.82 15.36 19.82
C MET A 453 -15.96 16.39 19.87
N ARG A 454 -15.87 17.50 19.13
CA ARG A 454 -16.97 18.48 19.05
C ARG A 454 -18.14 18.03 18.17
N ASN A 455 -17.99 16.90 17.45
CA ASN A 455 -19.04 16.26 16.64
C ASN A 455 -19.71 17.18 15.60
N GLU A 456 -19.08 18.31 15.25
CA GLU A 456 -19.50 19.16 14.13
C GLU A 456 -18.93 18.55 12.84
N PRO A 457 -19.77 18.25 11.83
CA PRO A 457 -19.28 17.65 10.59
C PRO A 457 -18.38 18.64 9.83
N CYS A 458 -17.11 18.27 9.65
CA CYS A 458 -16.23 18.94 8.69
C CYS A 458 -16.68 18.55 7.28
N THR A 459 -16.93 19.53 6.42
CA THR A 459 -17.41 19.35 5.04
C THR A 459 -16.36 18.79 4.06
N GLY A 460 -15.21 18.33 4.55
CA GLY A 460 -14.18 17.63 3.76
C GLY A 460 -13.03 18.50 3.26
N ASP A 461 -12.09 17.85 2.57
CA ASP A 461 -10.86 18.47 2.08
C ASP A 461 -11.16 19.49 0.95
N GLY A 462 -10.53 20.66 1.00
CA GLY A 462 -10.85 21.81 0.14
C GLY A 462 -11.80 22.87 0.73
N VAL A 463 -12.48 22.57 1.86
CA VAL A 463 -13.35 23.53 2.59
C VAL A 463 -12.60 24.28 3.71
N CYS A 464 -11.30 24.01 3.86
CA CYS A 464 -10.45 24.71 4.81
C CYS A 464 -10.22 26.18 4.43
N LEU A 465 -10.29 26.51 3.13
CA LEU A 465 -10.22 27.88 2.62
C LEU A 465 -11.50 28.62 3.04
N GLY A 466 -11.38 29.48 4.05
CA GLY A 466 -12.51 30.17 4.68
C GLY A 466 -13.02 29.53 5.98
N CYS A 467 -12.45 28.41 6.43
CA CYS A 467 -12.78 27.77 7.70
C CYS A 467 -12.28 28.62 8.89
N GLN A 468 -13.07 28.71 9.96
CA GLN A 468 -12.67 29.44 11.17
C GLN A 468 -11.55 28.76 11.97
N ASN A 469 -11.40 27.44 11.82
CA ASN A 469 -10.42 26.63 12.56
C ASN A 469 -9.13 26.42 11.76
N PHE A 470 -9.04 26.99 10.57
CA PHE A 470 -7.87 26.87 9.72
C PHE A 470 -6.88 28.01 9.99
N LEU A 471 -5.61 27.65 10.09
CA LEU A 471 -4.47 28.56 10.14
C LEU A 471 -3.45 28.14 9.08
N THR A 472 -2.60 29.06 8.66
CA THR A 472 -1.47 28.76 7.79
C THR A 472 -0.30 29.71 8.06
N THR A 473 0.86 29.39 7.49
CA THR A 473 2.16 30.00 7.80
C THR A 473 3.00 30.20 6.53
N PRO A 474 4.09 30.98 6.59
CA PRO A 474 4.95 31.27 5.43
C PRO A 474 5.48 30.05 4.68
N GLU A 475 5.71 28.93 5.36
CA GLU A 475 6.19 27.69 4.75
C GLU A 475 5.21 27.17 3.67
N TYR A 476 3.92 27.46 3.82
CA TYR A 476 2.88 27.08 2.85
C TYR A 476 2.63 28.15 1.78
N LEU A 477 3.39 29.26 1.75
CA LEU A 477 3.17 30.35 0.81
C LEU A 477 3.25 29.89 -0.66
N GLY A 478 4.20 29.01 -0.98
CA GLY A 478 4.32 28.42 -2.31
C GLY A 478 3.08 27.61 -2.70
N VAL A 479 2.53 26.83 -1.76
CA VAL A 479 1.29 26.06 -1.96
C VAL A 479 0.10 26.98 -2.22
N HIS A 480 -0.02 28.10 -1.47
CA HIS A 480 -1.09 29.06 -1.67
C HIS A 480 -0.98 29.80 -3.01
N LYS A 481 0.22 30.21 -3.43
CA LYS A 481 0.47 30.83 -4.73
C LYS A 481 0.10 29.89 -5.89
N GLY A 482 0.56 28.64 -5.85
CA GLY A 482 0.23 27.66 -6.88
C GLY A 482 -1.28 27.34 -6.92
N ARG A 483 -1.96 27.32 -5.77
CA ARG A 483 -3.43 27.19 -5.72
C ARG A 483 -4.13 28.42 -6.31
N LEU A 484 -3.65 29.63 -6.03
CA LEU A 484 -4.20 30.86 -6.58
C LEU A 484 -4.09 30.86 -8.11
N GLU A 485 -2.93 30.54 -8.66
CA GLU A 485 -2.70 30.42 -10.10
C GLU A 485 -3.63 29.38 -10.75
N LYS A 486 -3.89 28.27 -10.08
CA LYS A 486 -4.83 27.26 -10.56
C LYS A 486 -6.27 27.80 -10.57
N ILE A 487 -6.70 28.47 -9.49
CA ILE A 487 -8.04 29.05 -9.39
C ILE A 487 -8.25 30.15 -10.43
N GLN A 488 -7.23 30.98 -10.67
CA GLN A 488 -7.28 32.03 -11.69
C GLN A 488 -7.41 31.46 -13.11
N ARG A 489 -6.68 30.37 -13.41
CA ARG A 489 -6.86 29.63 -14.66
C ARG A 489 -8.27 29.04 -14.77
N GLU A 490 -8.77 28.41 -13.72
CA GLU A 490 -10.14 27.86 -13.72
C GLU A 490 -11.21 28.95 -13.86
N LEU A 491 -11.03 30.11 -13.24
CA LEU A 491 -11.92 31.28 -13.39
C LEU A 491 -11.94 31.79 -14.82
N SER A 492 -10.78 31.87 -15.47
CA SER A 492 -10.69 32.32 -16.87
C SER A 492 -11.41 31.38 -17.85
N ALA A 493 -11.57 30.12 -17.48
CA ALA A 493 -12.26 29.09 -18.28
C ALA A 493 -13.72 28.85 -17.83
N ALA A 494 -14.17 29.46 -16.73
CA ALA A 494 -15.48 29.20 -16.15
C ALA A 494 -16.60 29.97 -16.88
N PRO A 495 -17.80 29.37 -17.06
CA PRO A 495 -18.95 30.09 -17.59
C PRO A 495 -19.35 31.25 -16.66
N PRO A 496 -19.66 32.45 -17.22
CA PRO A 496 -20.02 33.61 -16.43
C PRO A 496 -21.36 33.43 -15.70
N ASN A 497 -21.47 34.02 -14.51
CA ASN A 497 -22.62 34.08 -13.62
C ASN A 497 -23.12 32.73 -13.08
N GLY A 498 -22.23 31.73 -12.97
CA GLY A 498 -22.55 30.41 -12.42
C GLY A 498 -22.20 30.23 -10.92
N PRO A 499 -22.84 29.28 -10.21
CA PRO A 499 -22.48 28.93 -8.83
C PRO A 499 -21.04 28.42 -8.69
N TYR A 500 -20.49 27.84 -9.76
CA TYR A 500 -19.09 27.43 -9.83
C TYR A 500 -18.13 28.62 -9.82
N GLU A 501 -18.39 29.64 -10.64
CA GLU A 501 -17.60 30.87 -10.69
C GLU A 501 -17.64 31.62 -9.35
N SER A 502 -18.82 31.75 -8.73
CA SER A 502 -18.97 32.38 -7.41
C SER A 502 -18.15 31.67 -6.34
N LYS A 503 -18.08 30.35 -6.37
CA LYS A 503 -17.24 29.56 -5.47
C LYS A 503 -15.77 29.84 -5.70
N LEU A 504 -15.32 29.84 -6.96
CA LEU A 504 -13.92 30.11 -7.31
C LEU A 504 -13.50 31.54 -6.90
N LYS A 505 -14.33 32.57 -7.14
CA LYS A 505 -14.07 33.95 -6.69
C LYS A 505 -13.93 34.07 -5.18
N THR A 506 -14.74 33.32 -4.43
CA THR A 506 -14.65 33.27 -2.96
C THR A 506 -13.32 32.68 -2.51
N MET A 507 -12.90 31.57 -3.15
CA MET A 507 -11.61 30.93 -2.86
C MET A 507 -10.42 31.81 -3.27
N GLU A 508 -10.52 32.49 -4.41
CA GLU A 508 -9.52 33.44 -4.91
C GLU A 508 -9.32 34.59 -3.91
N SER A 509 -10.41 35.25 -3.50
CA SER A 509 -10.38 36.35 -2.54
C SER A 509 -9.75 35.94 -1.21
N TYR A 510 -10.08 34.74 -0.72
CA TYR A 510 -9.49 34.19 0.49
C TYR A 510 -7.98 33.95 0.35
N LEU A 511 -7.54 33.33 -0.75
CA LEU A 511 -6.13 33.05 -1.00
C LEU A 511 -5.32 34.33 -1.15
N ILE A 512 -5.83 35.34 -1.87
CA ILE A 512 -5.20 36.67 -1.97
C ILE A 512 -5.03 37.27 -0.58
N GLY A 513 -6.08 37.24 0.25
CA GLY A 513 -6.04 37.74 1.62
C GLY A 513 -4.96 37.06 2.46
N VAL A 514 -4.90 35.73 2.44
CA VAL A 514 -3.88 34.96 3.17
C VAL A 514 -2.47 35.23 2.65
N ILE A 515 -2.27 35.25 1.33
CA ILE A 515 -0.96 35.51 0.71
C ILE A 515 -0.47 36.92 1.08
N ASN A 516 -1.31 37.93 0.96
CA ASN A 516 -0.97 39.31 1.29
C ASN A 516 -0.66 39.49 2.78
N ASP A 517 -1.44 38.85 3.66
CA ASP A 517 -1.22 38.87 5.10
C ASP A 517 0.13 38.23 5.46
N LEU A 518 0.42 37.02 4.94
CA LEU A 518 1.69 36.35 5.15
C LEU A 518 2.88 37.17 4.63
N VAL A 519 2.81 37.67 3.39
CA VAL A 519 3.88 38.48 2.78
C VAL A 519 4.10 39.78 3.55
N THR A 520 3.02 40.44 3.99
CA THR A 520 3.10 41.66 4.80
C THR A 520 3.79 41.38 6.13
N GLN A 521 3.37 40.33 6.84
CA GLN A 521 3.98 39.96 8.12
C GLN A 521 5.46 39.59 7.97
N MET A 522 5.84 38.87 6.90
CA MET A 522 7.24 38.53 6.60
C MET A 522 8.12 39.76 6.34
N LYS A 523 7.56 40.81 5.71
CA LYS A 523 8.28 42.08 5.51
C LYS A 523 8.50 42.84 6.82
N HIS A 524 7.57 42.73 7.77
CA HIS A 524 7.67 43.37 9.08
C HIS A 524 8.61 42.62 10.05
N SER A 525 8.73 41.29 9.94
CA SER A 525 9.62 40.48 10.78
C SER A 525 11.10 40.59 10.43
N GLY A 526 11.47 41.34 9.38
CA GLY A 526 12.85 41.61 8.99
C GLY A 526 13.64 42.50 9.96
N GLN A 527 13.00 43.05 11.00
CA GLN A 527 13.65 43.76 12.10
C GLN A 527 13.70 42.87 13.36
N VAL A 528 14.69 41.98 13.38
CA VAL A 528 15.31 41.22 14.49
C VAL A 528 14.40 40.73 15.63
N ASP A 529 14.19 39.40 15.69
CA ASP A 529 14.17 38.67 16.97
C ASP A 529 14.97 37.36 16.82
N ARG A 530 16.00 37.19 17.65
CA ARG A 530 16.94 36.07 17.67
C ARG A 530 16.45 34.98 18.63
N SER A 531 15.23 34.49 18.46
CA SER A 531 14.78 33.28 19.15
C SER A 531 15.24 32.03 18.39
N GLU A 532 16.54 31.88 18.17
CA GLU A 532 17.09 30.60 17.72
C GLU A 532 16.98 29.60 18.89
N TYR A 533 16.33 28.48 18.63
CA TYR A 533 16.28 27.37 19.56
C TYR A 533 17.69 26.82 19.75
N VAL A 534 18.07 26.54 21.00
CA VAL A 534 19.32 25.85 21.31
C VAL A 534 19.26 24.44 20.72
N ASP A 535 19.96 24.22 19.61
CA ASP A 535 20.30 22.88 19.14
C ASP A 535 21.25 22.27 20.16
N VAL A 536 20.72 21.40 21.04
CA VAL A 536 21.57 20.57 21.90
C VAL A 536 22.07 19.39 21.08
N VAL A 537 22.99 19.66 20.16
CA VAL A 537 23.84 18.65 19.54
C VAL A 537 25.27 19.20 19.50
N SER A 538 26.02 19.00 20.58
CA SER A 538 27.50 18.84 20.63
C SER A 538 28.13 19.29 21.97
N VAL A 539 27.79 18.66 23.09
CA VAL A 539 28.70 18.66 24.26
C VAL A 539 28.66 17.29 24.95
N TRP A 540 29.28 16.29 24.32
CA TRP A 540 29.86 15.15 25.01
C TRP A 540 31.20 14.87 24.34
N GLY A 541 32.21 15.61 24.80
CA GLY A 541 33.59 15.48 24.36
C GLY A 541 34.49 16.36 25.22
N SER A 542 35.27 15.70 26.07
CA SER A 542 36.47 16.21 26.77
C SER A 542 36.24 16.96 28.09
N GLY A 543 36.41 16.26 29.21
CA GLY A 543 36.61 16.90 30.52
C GLY A 543 36.39 15.97 31.73
N MET A 544 37.45 15.21 32.08
CA MET A 544 37.66 14.36 33.27
C MET A 544 36.89 13.04 33.38
#